data_AF-H2XP40-F1
#
_entry.id   AF-H2XP40-F1
#
_cell.length_a   1.000
_cell.length_b   1.000
_cell.length_c   1.000
_cell.angle_alpha   90.00
_cell.angle_beta   90.00
_cell.angle_gamma   90.00
#
_symmetry.space_group_name_H-M   'P 1'
#
loop_
_entity.id
_entity.type
_entity.pdbx_description
1 polymer ?
#
loop_
_entity_poly.entity_id
_entity_poly.type
_entity_poly.pdbx_seq_one_letter_code
_entity_poly.pdbx_strand_id
1 'polypeptide(L)'
;MTQIKTEPKEEPTENDLNKPVSTIEDKWLLLPEFLKVKGLVKQHIDSFNYFVNVDIKNIVKANKRVLSDADPNWYLEYLDIHVGVPDVEESFNVTRAVTPHECRLRDMTYSASITVDIEYTRGQQRIIRKALPIGRMPIMLRSSNCVLTGKNGVELAKMNECPYDPGGYFVCKGVEKV
;
A
#
# COMPACT_ATOMS: atom_id res chain seq x y z
N MET A 1 1.81 -47.51 -28.45
CA MET A 1 2.27 -47.50 -27.05
C MET A 1 3.67 -46.93 -27.06
N THR A 2 3.80 -45.60 -27.07
CA THR A 2 5.10 -44.93 -27.14
C THR A 2 5.14 -43.96 -25.99
N GLN A 3 5.79 -44.40 -24.91
CA GLN A 3 5.95 -43.63 -23.68
C GLN A 3 6.86 -42.45 -23.96
N ILE A 4 6.34 -41.23 -23.86
CA ILE A 4 7.15 -40.02 -23.78
C ILE A 4 7.71 -39.99 -22.36
N LYS A 5 8.97 -40.40 -22.21
CA LYS A 5 9.73 -40.22 -20.97
C LYS A 5 9.97 -38.72 -20.78
N THR A 6 9.27 -38.10 -19.84
CA THR A 6 9.67 -36.81 -19.28
C THR A 6 10.86 -37.05 -18.37
N GLU A 7 12.05 -36.71 -18.84
CA GLU A 7 13.27 -36.69 -18.02
C GLU A 7 13.18 -35.56 -16.97
N PRO A 8 13.73 -35.76 -15.75
CA PRO A 8 13.70 -34.76 -14.71
C PRO A 8 14.68 -33.63 -15.04
N LYS A 9 14.18 -32.39 -15.12
CA LYS A 9 15.02 -31.20 -15.30
C LYS A 9 15.83 -30.95 -14.03
N GLU A 10 17.16 -31.00 -14.13
CA GLU A 10 18.09 -30.56 -13.09
C GLU A 10 17.83 -29.10 -12.71
N GLU A 11 17.88 -28.79 -11.42
CA GLU A 11 17.81 -27.41 -10.92
C GLU A 11 19.06 -26.64 -11.36
N PRO A 12 18.92 -25.49 -12.03
CA PRO A 12 20.05 -24.73 -12.54
C PRO A 12 20.86 -24.12 -11.40
N THR A 13 22.19 -24.23 -11.48
CA THR A 13 23.12 -23.62 -10.52
C THR A 13 23.18 -22.10 -10.66
N GLU A 14 23.50 -21.35 -9.58
CA GLU A 14 23.56 -19.86 -9.60
C GLU A 14 24.48 -19.29 -10.71
N ASN A 15 25.51 -20.04 -11.10
CA ASN A 15 26.44 -19.64 -12.17
C ASN A 15 25.85 -19.80 -13.58
N ASP A 16 24.82 -20.63 -13.78
CA ASP A 16 24.13 -20.78 -15.07
C ASP A 16 23.08 -19.68 -15.30
N LEU A 17 22.50 -19.13 -14.24
CA LEU A 17 21.46 -18.09 -14.32
C LEU A 17 21.98 -16.75 -14.88
N ASN A 18 23.28 -16.49 -14.74
CA ASN A 18 23.93 -15.25 -15.21
C ASN A 18 24.53 -15.36 -16.62
N LYS A 19 24.41 -16.50 -17.29
CA LYS A 19 24.94 -16.66 -18.65
C LYS A 19 24.05 -15.91 -19.66
N PRO A 20 24.65 -15.19 -20.63
CA PRO A 20 23.87 -14.52 -21.67
C PRO A 20 23.16 -15.55 -22.56
N VAL A 21 21.86 -15.35 -22.76
CA VAL A 21 21.05 -16.16 -23.69
C VAL A 21 21.47 -15.85 -25.12
N SER A 22 22.00 -16.86 -25.83
CA SER A 22 22.63 -16.71 -27.14
C SER A 22 21.62 -16.63 -28.31
N THR A 23 20.49 -17.30 -28.19
CA THR A 23 19.47 -17.46 -29.23
C THR A 23 18.32 -16.45 -29.08
N ILE A 24 17.89 -15.84 -30.20
CA ILE A 24 16.79 -14.85 -30.21
C ILE A 24 15.47 -15.49 -29.74
N GLU A 25 15.24 -16.76 -30.09
CA GLU A 25 14.06 -17.54 -29.72
C GLU A 25 13.93 -17.70 -28.20
N ASP A 26 15.06 -17.90 -27.51
CA ASP A 26 15.10 -18.07 -26.05
C ASP A 26 14.98 -16.74 -25.29
N LYS A 27 15.29 -15.60 -25.93
CA LYS A 27 15.07 -14.27 -25.32
C LYS A 27 13.60 -14.00 -25.04
N TRP A 28 12.68 -14.58 -25.82
CA TRP A 28 11.25 -14.43 -25.59
C TRP A 28 10.82 -15.02 -24.24
N LEU A 29 11.50 -16.07 -23.76
CA LEU A 29 11.19 -16.70 -22.46
C LEU A 29 11.49 -15.77 -21.27
N LEU A 30 12.38 -14.79 -21.44
CA LEU A 30 12.70 -13.81 -20.41
C LEU A 30 11.55 -12.83 -20.15
N LEU A 31 10.74 -12.54 -21.17
CA LEU A 31 9.67 -11.55 -21.05
C LEU A 31 8.53 -12.01 -20.12
N PRO A 32 7.97 -13.23 -20.24
CA PRO A 32 7.02 -13.75 -19.26
C PRO A 32 7.56 -13.78 -17.84
N GLU A 33 8.82 -14.20 -17.65
CA GLU A 33 9.42 -14.23 -16.31
C GLU A 33 9.63 -12.82 -15.74
N PHE A 34 10.09 -11.88 -16.57
CA PHE A 34 10.17 -10.47 -16.19
C PHE A 34 8.80 -9.90 -15.81
N LEU A 35 7.75 -10.20 -16.59
CA LEU A 35 6.39 -9.73 -16.31
C LEU A 35 5.80 -10.38 -15.05
N LYS A 36 6.15 -11.62 -14.72
CA LYS A 36 5.76 -12.26 -13.45
C LYS A 36 6.38 -11.54 -12.24
N VAL A 37 7.63 -11.12 -12.34
CA VAL A 37 8.37 -10.48 -11.23
C VAL A 37 8.07 -8.98 -11.11
N LYS A 38 8.06 -8.28 -12.25
CA LYS A 38 7.90 -6.83 -12.29
C LYS A 38 6.48 -6.37 -12.54
N GLY A 39 5.58 -7.16 -13.11
CA GLY A 39 4.19 -6.75 -13.38
C GLY A 39 4.06 -5.51 -14.30
N LEU A 40 2.89 -5.34 -14.91
CA LEU A 40 2.63 -4.19 -15.80
C LEU A 40 2.33 -2.90 -15.01
N VAL A 41 1.72 -3.01 -13.84
CA VAL A 41 1.20 -1.87 -13.05
C VAL A 41 2.05 -1.57 -11.81
N LYS A 42 3.13 -2.32 -11.61
CA LYS A 42 3.96 -2.23 -10.40
C LYS A 42 4.62 -0.88 -10.20
N GLN A 43 4.86 -0.09 -11.26
CA GLN A 43 5.43 1.25 -11.14
C GLN A 43 4.57 2.16 -10.24
N HIS A 44 3.25 2.11 -10.41
CA HIS A 44 2.32 2.88 -9.59
C HIS A 44 2.30 2.38 -8.14
N ILE A 45 2.26 1.06 -7.96
CA ILE A 45 2.22 0.42 -6.65
C ILE A 45 3.52 0.69 -5.86
N ASP A 46 4.68 0.53 -6.49
CA ASP A 46 5.98 0.75 -5.87
C ASP A 46 6.16 2.22 -5.49
N SER A 47 5.75 3.15 -6.37
CA SER A 47 5.77 4.59 -6.08
C SER A 47 4.87 4.95 -4.91
N PHE A 48 3.64 4.42 -4.87
CA PHE A 48 2.72 4.66 -3.77
C PHE A 48 3.23 4.04 -2.45
N ASN A 49 3.77 2.82 -2.49
CA ASN A 49 4.37 2.18 -1.32
C ASN A 49 5.54 2.99 -0.77
N TYR A 50 6.39 3.52 -1.65
CA TYR A 50 7.50 4.40 -1.22
C TYR A 50 6.96 5.68 -0.56
N PHE A 51 5.94 6.30 -1.15
CA PHE A 51 5.31 7.49 -0.59
C PHE A 51 4.76 7.24 0.83
N VAL A 52 3.99 6.17 1.02
CA VAL A 52 3.33 5.85 2.30
C VAL A 52 4.33 5.44 3.38
N ASN A 53 5.39 4.71 3.02
CA ASN A 53 6.32 4.18 4.01
C ASN A 53 7.48 5.13 4.33
N VAL A 54 7.88 5.98 3.38
CA VAL A 54 9.10 6.81 3.46
C VAL A 54 8.78 8.29 3.34
N ASP A 55 8.21 8.75 2.22
CA ASP A 55 8.10 10.19 1.95
C ASP A 55 7.18 10.90 2.93
N ILE A 56 6.06 10.28 3.33
CA ILE A 56 5.15 10.90 4.30
C ILE A 56 5.84 11.21 5.64
N LYS A 57 6.76 10.34 6.07
CA LYS A 57 7.57 10.55 7.28
C LYS A 57 8.59 11.66 7.07
N ASN A 58 9.20 11.73 5.90
CA ASN A 58 10.13 12.81 5.55
C ASN A 58 9.43 14.18 5.51
N ILE A 59 8.19 14.25 4.99
CA ILE A 59 7.38 15.47 4.96
C ILE A 59 7.07 15.97 6.37
N VAL A 60 6.65 15.06 7.26
CA VAL A 60 6.38 15.40 8.67
C VAL A 60 7.66 15.81 9.40
N LYS A 61 8.78 15.13 9.13
CA LYS A 61 10.09 15.47 9.70
C LYS A 61 10.58 16.85 9.24
N ALA A 62 10.31 17.25 8.00
CA ALA A 62 10.63 18.58 7.51
C ALA A 62 9.78 19.68 8.18
N ASN A 63 8.51 19.38 8.49
CA ASN A 63 7.55 20.29 9.13
C ASN A 63 7.34 19.96 10.61
N LYS A 64 8.39 19.51 11.29
CA LYS A 64 8.27 18.86 12.61
C LYS A 64 7.63 19.74 13.68
N ARG A 65 7.89 21.04 13.67
CA ARG A 65 7.53 21.95 14.76
C ARG A 65 6.65 23.08 14.27
N VAL A 66 5.54 23.29 14.97
CA VAL A 66 4.62 24.41 14.80
C VAL A 66 4.74 25.32 16.02
N LEU A 67 4.94 26.61 15.77
CA LEU A 67 5.08 27.65 16.79
C LEU A 67 3.88 28.60 16.73
N SER A 68 3.55 29.23 17.86
CA SER A 68 2.53 30.27 17.92
C SER A 68 3.18 31.65 17.86
N ASP A 69 2.66 32.54 17.02
CA ASP A 69 3.11 33.95 16.98
C ASP A 69 2.64 34.74 18.22
N ALA A 70 1.56 34.29 18.87
CA ALA A 70 0.95 34.97 20.01
C ALA A 70 1.53 34.55 21.37
N ASP A 71 1.93 33.28 21.52
CA ASP A 71 2.52 32.75 22.74
C ASP A 71 3.85 32.04 22.44
N PRO A 72 5.00 32.68 22.72
CA PRO A 72 6.32 32.09 22.49
C PRO A 72 6.59 30.80 23.27
N ASN A 73 5.84 30.55 24.35
CA ASN A 73 6.02 29.35 25.18
C ASN A 73 5.23 28.14 24.65
N TRP A 74 4.32 28.35 23.70
CA TRP A 74 3.54 27.28 23.10
C TRP A 74 4.23 26.71 21.85
N TYR A 75 4.36 25.39 21.81
CA TYR A 75 4.75 24.67 20.60
C TYR A 75 3.96 23.36 20.47
N LEU A 76 3.84 22.90 19.23
CA LEU A 76 3.42 21.56 18.86
C LEU A 76 4.54 20.93 18.02
N GLU A 77 4.88 19.68 18.32
CA GLU A 77 5.91 18.91 17.64
C GLU A 77 5.36 17.55 17.21
N TYR A 78 5.52 17.22 15.94
CA TYR A 78 5.19 15.90 15.40
C TYR A 78 6.33 14.92 15.71
N LEU A 79 5.99 13.78 16.29
CA LEU A 79 6.93 12.71 16.64
C LEU A 79 7.00 11.65 15.54
N ASP A 80 5.84 11.13 15.11
CA ASP A 80 5.73 10.15 14.03
C ASP A 80 4.36 10.24 13.35
N ILE A 81 4.26 9.64 12.16
CA ILE A 81 3.05 9.54 11.35
C ILE A 81 2.82 8.11 10.90
N HIS A 82 1.57 7.68 10.96
CA HIS A 82 1.15 6.35 10.61
C HIS A 82 -0.05 6.42 9.67
N VAL A 83 -0.02 5.60 8.62
CA VAL A 83 -1.15 5.36 7.75
C VAL A 83 -1.71 3.99 8.10
N GLY A 84 -2.98 3.96 8.51
CA GLY A 84 -3.65 2.73 8.89
C GLY A 84 -4.01 1.84 7.70
N VAL A 85 -4.92 0.91 7.96
CA VAL A 85 -5.60 0.10 6.95
C VAL A 85 -6.97 0.70 6.62
N PRO A 86 -7.53 0.42 5.43
CA PRO A 86 -8.83 0.93 5.03
C PRO A 86 -9.96 0.53 5.96
N ASP A 87 -10.66 1.55 6.45
CA ASP A 87 -11.75 1.46 7.40
C ASP A 87 -12.88 2.43 7.02
N VAL A 88 -14.07 2.21 7.58
CA VAL A 88 -15.15 3.19 7.57
C VAL A 88 -15.66 3.38 8.99
N GLU A 89 -15.95 4.63 9.31
CA GLU A 89 -16.68 5.01 10.52
C GLU A 89 -18.19 4.97 10.23
N GLU A 90 -18.88 4.06 10.89
CA GLU A 90 -20.34 3.96 10.84
C GLU A 90 -20.97 4.69 12.03
N SER A 91 -22.30 4.72 12.08
CA SER A 91 -23.05 5.33 13.18
C SER A 91 -22.57 4.82 14.55
N PHE A 92 -22.57 5.71 15.55
CA PHE A 92 -22.11 5.44 16.92
C PHE A 92 -20.59 5.22 17.08
N ASN A 93 -19.76 5.83 16.23
CA ASN A 93 -18.29 5.78 16.29
C ASN A 93 -17.72 4.35 16.20
N VAL A 94 -18.43 3.45 15.52
CA VAL A 94 -17.94 2.09 15.27
C VAL A 94 -17.13 2.09 13.98
N THR A 95 -15.85 1.80 14.09
CA THR A 95 -14.96 1.64 12.93
C THR A 95 -14.92 0.18 12.49
N ARG A 96 -15.07 -0.07 11.20
CA ARG A 96 -14.90 -1.42 10.63
C ARG A 96 -14.00 -1.41 9.40
N ALA A 97 -13.31 -2.53 9.18
CA ALA A 97 -12.58 -2.74 7.94
C ALA A 97 -13.55 -2.81 6.74
N VAL A 98 -13.11 -2.30 5.60
CA VAL A 98 -13.91 -2.22 4.37
C VAL A 98 -13.15 -2.84 3.20
N THR A 99 -13.86 -3.48 2.27
CA THR A 99 -13.27 -4.01 1.03
C THR A 99 -13.44 -2.99 -0.12
N PRO A 100 -12.58 -3.02 -1.14
CA PRO A 100 -12.76 -2.14 -2.29
C PRO A 100 -14.09 -2.37 -3.01
N HIS A 101 -14.52 -3.62 -3.17
CA HIS A 101 -15.84 -3.97 -3.69
C HIS A 101 -16.98 -3.29 -2.94
N GLU A 102 -16.93 -3.26 -1.60
CA GLU A 102 -17.95 -2.56 -0.83
C GLU A 102 -17.93 -1.04 -1.08
N CYS A 103 -16.74 -0.43 -1.17
CA CYS A 103 -16.64 0.99 -1.48
C CYS A 103 -17.23 1.35 -2.85
N ARG A 104 -17.09 0.46 -3.84
CA ARG A 104 -17.71 0.61 -5.17
C ARG A 104 -19.24 0.59 -5.09
N LEU A 105 -19.81 -0.36 -4.35
CA LEU A 105 -21.27 -0.52 -4.25
C LEU A 105 -21.96 0.59 -3.44
N ARG A 106 -21.27 1.17 -2.46
CA ARG A 106 -21.83 2.17 -1.53
C ARG A 106 -21.46 3.62 -1.88
N ASP A 107 -20.88 3.87 -3.05
CA ASP A 107 -20.38 5.19 -3.45
C ASP A 107 -19.43 5.83 -2.43
N MET A 108 -18.59 5.00 -1.79
CA MET A 108 -17.63 5.43 -0.76
C MET A 108 -16.22 5.55 -1.32
N THR A 109 -15.36 6.27 -0.59
CA THR A 109 -13.92 6.34 -0.88
C THR A 109 -13.16 5.30 -0.08
N TYR A 110 -12.44 4.42 -0.77
CA TYR A 110 -11.55 3.44 -0.14
C TYR A 110 -10.33 4.16 0.44
N SER A 111 -10.37 4.42 1.74
CA SER A 111 -9.39 5.25 2.44
C SER A 111 -9.05 4.68 3.80
N ALA A 112 -7.86 5.01 4.31
CA ALA A 112 -7.39 4.67 5.66
C ALA A 112 -7.20 5.93 6.51
N SER A 113 -7.39 5.80 7.82
CA SER A 113 -7.09 6.88 8.77
C SER A 113 -5.59 7.18 8.85
N ILE A 114 -5.24 8.47 8.81
CA ILE A 114 -3.88 8.97 9.07
C ILE A 114 -3.84 9.41 10.53
N THR A 115 -2.95 8.80 11.30
CA THR A 115 -2.74 9.13 12.70
C THR A 115 -1.33 9.66 12.94
N VAL A 116 -1.22 10.63 13.84
CA VAL A 116 0.07 11.22 14.24
C VAL A 116 0.27 11.17 15.73
N ASP A 117 1.53 11.06 16.11
CA ASP A 117 1.96 11.23 17.48
C ASP A 117 2.47 12.66 17.63
N ILE A 118 1.92 13.40 18.59
CA ILE A 118 2.28 14.81 18.84
C ILE A 118 2.72 15.02 20.28
N GLU A 119 3.68 15.92 20.44
CA GLU A 119 4.04 16.53 21.71
C GLU A 119 3.63 18.00 21.66
N TYR A 120 2.93 18.50 22.66
CA TYR A 120 2.61 19.93 22.75
C TYR A 120 2.69 20.44 24.18
N THR A 121 2.86 21.75 24.32
CA THR A 121 2.93 22.39 25.64
C THR A 121 1.57 22.92 26.06
N ARG A 122 1.18 22.65 27.31
CA ARG A 122 0.00 23.24 27.96
C ARG A 122 0.44 23.93 29.24
N GLY A 123 0.62 25.24 29.19
CA GLY A 123 1.21 26.02 30.29
C GLY A 123 2.68 25.66 30.47
N GLN A 124 3.05 25.09 31.62
CA GLN A 124 4.42 24.61 31.88
C GLN A 124 4.62 23.11 31.64
N GLN A 125 3.57 22.37 31.26
CA GLN A 125 3.63 20.92 31.11
C GLN A 125 3.75 20.51 29.64
N ARG A 126 4.61 19.52 29.37
CA ARG A 126 4.67 18.83 28.07
C ARG A 126 3.70 17.66 28.07
N ILE A 127 2.82 17.61 27.09
CA ILE A 127 1.81 16.57 26.92
C ILE A 127 2.09 15.84 25.62
N ILE A 128 2.18 14.52 25.70
CA ILE A 128 2.29 13.65 24.52
C ILE A 128 0.91 13.03 24.26
N ARG A 129 0.44 13.14 23.02
CA ARG A 129 -0.73 12.39 22.54
C ARG A 129 -0.31 11.49 21.39
N LYS A 130 -0.70 10.23 21.48
CA LYS A 130 -0.45 9.23 20.45
C LYS A 130 -1.71 8.96 19.66
N ALA A 131 -1.52 8.50 18.43
CA ALA A 131 -2.57 8.06 17.52
C ALA A 131 -3.70 9.11 17.31
N LEU A 132 -3.34 10.40 17.21
CA LEU A 132 -4.31 11.45 16.92
C LEU A 132 -4.71 11.39 15.44
N PRO A 133 -5.99 11.16 15.10
CA PRO A 133 -6.42 11.17 13.71
C PRO A 133 -6.38 12.59 13.15
N ILE A 134 -5.70 12.80 12.02
CA ILE A 134 -5.58 14.10 11.35
C ILE A 134 -6.28 14.14 9.99
N GLY A 135 -6.70 12.99 9.47
CA GLY A 135 -7.37 12.90 8.19
C GLY A 135 -7.46 11.47 7.68
N ARG A 136 -7.86 11.33 6.42
CA ARG A 136 -7.96 10.04 5.73
C ARG A 136 -7.23 10.12 4.39
N MET A 137 -6.56 9.04 4.02
CA MET A 137 -5.83 8.93 2.76
C MET A 137 -6.45 7.83 1.89
N PRO A 138 -6.78 8.11 0.61
CA PRO A 138 -7.15 7.06 -0.34
C PRO A 138 -6.02 6.02 -0.45
N ILE A 139 -6.39 4.74 -0.39
CA ILE A 139 -5.42 3.64 -0.50
C ILE A 139 -5.50 3.04 -1.90
N MET A 140 -4.34 2.91 -2.55
CA MET A 140 -4.26 2.30 -3.87
C MET A 140 -4.50 0.79 -3.79
N LEU A 141 -5.28 0.22 -4.71
CA LEU A 141 -5.54 -1.22 -4.72
C LEU A 141 -4.25 -1.99 -4.96
N ARG A 142 -4.07 -3.08 -4.21
CA ARG A 142 -2.86 -3.93 -4.17
C ARG A 142 -1.58 -3.24 -3.65
N SER A 143 -1.68 -2.03 -3.08
CA SER A 143 -0.57 -1.44 -2.30
C SER A 143 -0.34 -2.16 -0.96
N SER A 144 0.73 -1.76 -0.24
CA SER A 144 1.12 -2.36 1.05
C SER A 144 0.02 -2.28 2.11
N ASN A 145 -0.78 -1.22 2.10
CA ASN A 145 -1.83 -0.98 3.10
C ASN A 145 -3.21 -1.46 2.64
N CYS A 146 -3.32 -2.01 1.42
CA CYS A 146 -4.57 -2.52 0.89
C CYS A 146 -4.88 -3.92 1.46
N VAL A 147 -6.15 -4.18 1.77
CA VAL A 147 -6.63 -5.48 2.29
C VAL A 147 -6.42 -6.65 1.30
N LEU A 148 -6.28 -6.34 0.01
CA LEU A 148 -6.09 -7.31 -1.06
C LEU A 148 -4.65 -7.81 -1.19
N THR A 149 -3.69 -7.10 -0.59
CA THR A 149 -2.28 -7.45 -0.73
C THR A 149 -1.97 -8.78 -0.04
N GLY A 150 -1.23 -9.66 -0.73
CA GLY A 150 -0.85 -10.99 -0.22
C GLY A 150 -1.98 -12.01 -0.13
N LYS A 151 -3.17 -11.71 -0.66
CA LYS A 151 -4.33 -12.61 -0.62
C LYS A 151 -4.30 -13.63 -1.75
N ASN A 152 -4.71 -14.86 -1.45
CA ASN A 152 -4.83 -15.90 -2.48
C ASN A 152 -6.15 -15.79 -3.27
N GLY A 153 -6.27 -16.52 -4.38
CA GLY A 153 -7.47 -16.45 -5.23
C GLY A 153 -8.78 -16.80 -4.52
N VAL A 154 -8.74 -17.69 -3.52
CA VAL A 154 -9.92 -18.09 -2.74
C VAL A 154 -10.34 -16.97 -1.78
N GLU A 155 -9.38 -16.32 -1.15
CA GLU A 155 -9.62 -15.16 -0.27
C GLU A 155 -10.14 -13.96 -1.05
N LEU A 156 -9.58 -13.69 -2.23
CA LEU A 156 -10.05 -12.65 -3.14
C LEU A 156 -11.50 -12.91 -3.59
N ALA A 157 -11.83 -14.17 -3.92
CA ALA A 157 -13.19 -14.56 -4.25
C ALA A 157 -14.17 -14.31 -3.09
N LYS A 158 -13.78 -14.59 -1.84
CA LYS A 158 -14.59 -14.26 -0.65
C LYS A 158 -14.83 -12.76 -0.47
N MET A 159 -13.95 -11.93 -1.01
CA MET A 159 -14.06 -10.47 -0.99
C MET A 159 -14.73 -9.90 -2.25
N ASN A 160 -15.23 -10.74 -3.16
CA ASN A 160 -15.78 -10.38 -4.46
C ASN A 160 -14.79 -9.60 -5.34
N GLU A 161 -13.50 -9.96 -5.26
CA GLU A 161 -12.43 -9.36 -6.06
C GLU A 161 -11.85 -10.36 -7.06
N CYS A 162 -11.43 -9.86 -8.21
CA CYS A 162 -10.85 -10.68 -9.26
C CYS A 162 -9.35 -10.94 -9.00
N PRO A 163 -8.87 -12.20 -9.04
CA PRO A 163 -7.44 -12.51 -8.93
C PRO A 163 -6.60 -11.90 -10.06
N TYR A 164 -7.22 -11.63 -11.21
CA TYR A 164 -6.56 -11.07 -12.39
C TYR A 164 -6.65 -9.52 -12.46
N ASP A 165 -7.32 -8.86 -11.51
CA ASP A 165 -7.31 -7.40 -11.43
C ASP A 165 -5.87 -6.92 -11.17
N PRO A 166 -5.24 -6.09 -12.02
CA PRO A 166 -3.87 -5.65 -11.78
C PRO A 166 -3.70 -4.72 -10.57
N GLY A 167 -4.77 -4.07 -10.09
CA GLY A 167 -4.69 -3.01 -9.06
C GLY A 167 -4.04 -1.72 -9.60
N GLY A 168 -3.49 -0.90 -8.71
CA GLY A 168 -2.78 0.34 -9.09
C GLY A 168 -3.65 1.58 -9.32
N TYR A 169 -4.90 1.54 -8.88
CA TYR A 169 -5.86 2.64 -8.98
C TYR A 169 -6.57 2.84 -7.62
N PHE A 170 -7.35 3.90 -7.51
CA PHE A 170 -8.12 4.28 -6.32
C PHE A 170 -9.62 4.11 -6.55
N VAL A 171 -10.36 3.85 -5.48
CA VAL A 171 -11.84 3.93 -5.48
C VAL A 171 -12.24 5.19 -4.71
N CYS A 172 -12.75 6.18 -5.44
CA CYS A 172 -13.13 7.49 -4.90
C CYS A 172 -14.62 7.73 -5.17
N LYS A 173 -15.42 7.81 -4.10
CA LYS A 173 -16.88 7.94 -4.17
C LYS A 173 -17.53 6.92 -5.12
N GLY A 174 -17.15 5.64 -4.97
CA GLY A 174 -17.62 4.55 -5.82
C GLY A 174 -16.94 4.42 -7.19
N VAL A 175 -16.24 5.46 -7.66
CA VAL A 175 -15.64 5.51 -9.00
C VAL A 175 -14.17 5.13 -8.96
N GLU A 176 -13.76 4.26 -9.88
CA GLU A 176 -12.35 3.89 -10.07
C GLU A 176 -11.58 5.01 -10.78
N LYS A 177 -10.42 5.37 -10.23
CA LYS A 177 -9.56 6.46 -10.70
C LYS A 177 -8.10 6.02 -10.76
N VAL A 178 -7.49 6.15 -11.93
CA VAL A 178 -6.05 5.93 -12.17
C VAL A 178 -5.30 7.23 -11.94
#